data_AF-A0A1A0ML46-F1
#
_entry.id   AF-A0A1A0ML46-F1
#
_cell.length_a   1.000
_cell.length_b   1.000
_cell.length_c   1.000
_cell.angle_alpha   90.00
_cell.angle_beta   90.00
_cell.angle_gamma   90.00
#
_symmetry.space_group_name_H-M   'P 1'
#
loop_
_entity.id
_entity.type
_entity.pdbx_description
1 polymer ?
#
loop_
_entity_poly.entity_id
_entity_poly.type
_entity_poly.pdbx_seq_one_letter_code
_entity_poly.pdbx_strand_id
1 'polypeptide(L)'
;MSRTTFAFVALATGLAVAGCGGDKPQATSSPSSTPPAAGSAIDACKLVSADDIAKLLGKPVEGRAIGGSPDAPACTWENRETYESVTVEIGNPGSAANGALPPPEPGFGEVGTPGPDGMRNLASGMVEFPAGGRANTVQVAVLALMGPDADNAAVDLARKIGPQLPQ
;
A
#
# COMPACT_ATOMS: atom_id res chain seq x y z
N MET A 1 49.65 -18.55 -9.40
CA MET A 1 50.22 -19.90 -9.41
C MET A 1 49.57 -20.71 -8.30
N SER A 2 48.69 -21.66 -8.62
CA SER A 2 48.74 -23.05 -8.13
C SER A 2 47.51 -23.81 -8.66
N ARG A 3 47.76 -24.87 -9.43
CA ARG A 3 46.80 -25.90 -9.85
C ARG A 3 46.68 -26.91 -8.71
N THR A 4 45.55 -27.61 -8.56
CA THR A 4 45.53 -29.09 -8.43
C THR A 4 44.09 -29.61 -8.66
N THR A 5 43.97 -30.45 -9.67
CA THR A 5 42.83 -31.33 -10.00
C THR A 5 42.96 -32.61 -9.18
N PHE A 6 41.85 -33.18 -8.66
CA PHE A 6 41.68 -34.64 -8.56
C PHE A 6 40.19 -35.01 -8.65
N ALA A 7 39.88 -35.86 -9.63
CA ALA A 7 38.64 -36.62 -9.75
C ALA A 7 38.80 -37.96 -9.02
N PHE A 8 37.71 -38.58 -8.53
CA PHE A 8 37.32 -39.99 -8.79
C PHE A 8 36.04 -40.40 -8.01
N VAL A 9 34.99 -40.68 -8.79
CA VAL A 9 33.94 -41.73 -8.74
C VAL A 9 33.64 -42.47 -7.42
N ALA A 10 32.35 -42.53 -7.05
CA ALA A 10 31.72 -43.76 -6.54
C ALA A 10 30.20 -43.78 -6.83
N LEU A 11 29.80 -44.84 -7.52
CA LEU A 11 28.46 -45.22 -7.95
C LEU A 11 27.75 -45.96 -6.80
N ALA A 12 26.51 -45.61 -6.44
CA ALA A 12 25.63 -46.50 -5.67
C ALA A 12 24.15 -46.23 -5.99
N THR A 13 23.62 -47.09 -6.83
CA THR A 13 22.22 -47.35 -7.13
C THR A 13 21.42 -47.76 -5.90
N GLY A 14 20.26 -47.13 -5.69
CA GLY A 14 19.20 -47.60 -4.79
C GLY A 14 17.84 -47.48 -5.48
N LEU A 15 17.10 -48.59 -5.54
CA LEU A 15 15.88 -48.77 -6.32
C LEU A 15 14.64 -48.07 -5.72
N ALA A 16 13.86 -47.51 -6.64
CA ALA A 16 12.41 -47.38 -6.75
C ALA A 16 11.50 -47.66 -5.53
N VAL A 17 10.68 -46.66 -5.21
CA VAL A 17 9.28 -46.87 -4.80
C VAL A 17 8.38 -46.14 -5.80
N ALA A 18 7.51 -46.89 -6.45
CA ALA A 18 6.47 -46.39 -7.33
C ALA A 18 5.40 -45.65 -6.51
N GLY A 19 5.11 -44.40 -6.88
CA GLY A 19 3.99 -43.61 -6.39
C GLY A 19 3.42 -42.79 -7.54
N CYS A 20 2.11 -42.90 -7.75
CA CYS A 20 1.40 -42.47 -8.95
C CYS A 20 1.46 -40.97 -9.24
N GLY A 21 1.32 -40.64 -10.53
CA GLY A 21 1.52 -39.31 -11.10
C GLY A 21 0.46 -38.26 -10.74
N GLY A 22 0.83 -37.01 -11.03
CA GLY A 22 -0.03 -35.85 -10.92
C GLY A 22 0.78 -34.55 -10.88
N ASP A 23 1.19 -34.06 -12.06
CA ASP A 23 1.73 -32.71 -12.26
C ASP A 23 0.91 -31.64 -11.53
N LYS A 24 1.57 -30.85 -10.68
CA LYS A 24 1.12 -29.47 -10.41
C LYS A 24 2.26 -28.56 -9.91
N PRO A 25 2.26 -27.28 -10.33
CA PRO A 25 3.43 -26.41 -10.23
C PRO A 25 3.73 -25.99 -8.79
N GLN A 26 5.04 -25.85 -8.55
CA GLN A 26 5.67 -25.15 -7.45
C GLN A 26 4.89 -23.88 -7.07
N ALA A 27 4.22 -23.91 -5.92
CA ALA A 27 3.60 -22.75 -5.32
C ALA A 27 4.71 -21.82 -4.82
N THR A 28 5.01 -20.78 -5.60
CA THR A 28 5.69 -19.59 -5.11
C THR A 28 4.85 -19.04 -3.96
N SER A 29 5.40 -19.04 -2.75
CA SER A 29 4.77 -18.43 -1.59
C SER A 29 4.72 -16.92 -1.81
N SER A 30 3.59 -16.43 -2.34
CA SER A 30 3.22 -15.02 -2.21
C SER A 30 3.18 -14.69 -0.72
N PRO A 31 3.75 -13.56 -0.27
CA PRO A 31 3.53 -13.11 1.09
C PRO A 31 2.02 -12.91 1.26
N SER A 32 1.42 -13.75 2.09
CA SER A 32 0.02 -13.62 2.45
C SER A 32 -0.07 -12.44 3.41
N SER A 33 -0.54 -11.30 2.91
CA SER A 33 -0.95 -10.17 3.72
C SER A 33 -2.20 -10.60 4.50
N THR A 34 -2.02 -11.26 5.64
CA THR A 34 -3.14 -11.50 6.56
C THR A 34 -3.70 -10.14 6.97
N PRO A 35 -5.00 -9.86 6.73
CA PRO A 35 -5.61 -8.61 7.16
C PRO A 35 -5.43 -8.45 8.68
N PRO A 36 -5.14 -7.25 9.17
CA PRO A 36 -5.01 -7.03 10.61
C PRO A 36 -6.32 -7.40 11.33
N ALA A 37 -6.18 -7.93 12.55
CA ALA A 37 -7.33 -8.17 13.42
C ALA A 37 -8.01 -6.83 13.79
N ALA A 38 -9.34 -6.84 13.88
CA ALA A 38 -10.11 -5.68 14.34
C ALA A 38 -9.56 -5.15 15.67
N GLY A 39 -9.25 -3.85 15.73
CA GLY A 39 -8.71 -3.19 16.92
C GLY A 39 -7.18 -3.18 17.07
N SER A 40 -6.41 -3.70 16.11
CA SER A 40 -4.96 -3.51 16.11
C SER A 40 -4.58 -2.04 15.85
N ALA A 41 -3.57 -1.54 16.56
CA ALA A 41 -3.02 -0.21 16.31
C ALA A 41 -2.51 -0.12 14.85
N ILE A 42 -2.87 0.96 14.16
CA ILE A 42 -2.49 1.20 12.77
C ILE A 42 -1.18 2.00 12.75
N ASP A 43 -0.14 1.46 12.14
CA ASP A 43 1.08 2.21 11.82
C ASP A 43 0.95 2.76 10.40
N ALA A 44 0.54 4.02 10.28
CA ALA A 44 0.34 4.67 8.98
C ALA A 44 1.62 4.68 8.12
N CYS A 45 2.81 4.72 8.74
CA CYS A 45 4.08 4.72 8.02
C CYS A 45 4.47 3.35 7.46
N LYS A 46 3.71 2.29 7.76
CA LYS A 46 3.90 0.94 7.22
C LYS A 46 2.87 0.56 6.17
N LEU A 47 1.85 1.38 5.96
CA LEU A 47 0.80 1.12 4.97
C LEU A 47 1.26 1.31 3.51
N VAL A 48 2.38 2.01 3.31
CA VAL A 48 2.99 2.19 1.98
C VAL A 48 4.38 1.57 1.99
N SER A 49 4.70 0.81 0.95
CA SER A 49 6.01 0.19 0.80
C SER A 49 7.09 1.23 0.52
N ALA A 50 8.32 0.99 0.99
CA ALA A 50 9.45 1.86 0.69
C ALA A 50 9.72 1.99 -0.82
N ASP A 51 9.48 0.92 -1.58
CA ASP A 51 9.65 0.91 -3.05
C ASP A 51 8.62 1.81 -3.74
N ASP A 52 7.37 1.79 -3.29
CA ASP A 52 6.33 2.68 -3.83
C ASP A 52 6.65 4.15 -3.54
N ILE A 53 7.12 4.46 -2.33
CA ILE A 53 7.57 5.81 -1.98
C ILE A 53 8.77 6.22 -2.84
N ALA A 54 9.77 5.35 -2.98
CA ALA A 54 10.96 5.64 -3.78
C ALA A 54 10.62 5.86 -5.26
N LYS A 55 9.64 5.13 -5.79
CA LYS A 55 9.14 5.30 -7.15
C LYS A 55 8.45 6.66 -7.35
N LEU A 56 7.67 7.12 -6.37
CA LEU A 56 6.94 8.39 -6.45
C LEU A 56 7.85 9.60 -6.21
N LEU A 57 8.75 9.52 -5.21
CA LEU A 57 9.60 10.63 -4.78
C LEU A 57 10.99 10.66 -5.43
N GLY A 58 11.28 9.69 -6.30
CA GLY A 58 12.55 9.55 -7.00
C GLY A 58 13.73 9.05 -6.15
N LYS A 59 13.52 8.85 -4.84
CA LYS A 59 14.52 8.27 -3.93
C LYS A 59 13.86 7.67 -2.68
N PRO A 60 14.54 6.75 -1.98
CA PRO A 60 14.08 6.27 -0.69
C PRO A 60 13.95 7.41 0.32
N VAL A 61 12.80 7.50 0.95
CA VAL A 61 12.51 8.47 2.02
C VAL A 61 11.87 7.70 3.17
N GLU A 62 12.30 7.98 4.40
CA GLU A 62 11.68 7.42 5.60
C GLU A 62 10.41 8.18 5.96
N GLY A 63 9.36 7.44 6.30
CA GLY A 63 8.09 8.01 6.73
C GLY A 63 8.19 8.63 8.11
N ARG A 64 7.45 9.70 8.33
CA ARG A 64 7.32 10.36 9.63
C ARG A 64 5.86 10.46 10.01
N ALA A 65 5.54 9.97 11.20
CA ALA A 65 4.22 10.20 11.80
C ALA A 65 3.96 11.71 11.95
N ILE A 66 2.80 12.18 11.49
CA ILE A 66 2.42 13.60 11.53
C ILE A 66 1.09 13.80 12.23
N GLY A 67 1.15 14.15 13.52
CA GLY A 67 -0.05 14.38 14.31
C GLY A 67 -1.01 13.17 14.33
N GLY A 68 -2.29 13.46 14.58
CA GLY A 68 -3.33 12.44 14.69
C GLY A 68 -3.50 11.88 16.11
N SER A 69 -4.67 11.31 16.36
CA SER A 69 -4.90 10.48 17.55
C SER A 69 -4.41 9.04 17.28
N PRO A 70 -4.22 8.19 18.30
CA PRO A 70 -3.94 6.77 18.08
C PRO A 70 -4.96 6.07 17.19
N ASP A 71 -6.21 6.57 17.16
CA ASP A 71 -7.31 6.05 16.35
C ASP A 71 -7.36 6.65 14.94
N ALA A 72 -6.65 7.73 14.67
CA ALA A 72 -6.58 8.39 13.38
C ALA A 72 -5.12 8.79 13.06
N PRO A 73 -4.22 7.80 12.89
CA PRO A 73 -2.81 8.06 12.64
C PRO A 73 -2.58 8.59 11.22
N ALA A 74 -1.51 9.37 11.06
CA ALA A 74 -1.09 9.87 9.77
C ALA A 74 0.43 9.76 9.60
N CYS A 75 0.87 9.63 8.36
CA CYS A 75 2.28 9.57 7.99
C CYS A 75 2.56 10.40 6.74
N THR A 76 3.73 11.03 6.71
CA THR A 76 4.24 11.72 5.52
C THR A 76 5.63 11.23 5.16
N TRP A 77 5.89 11.14 3.85
CA TRP A 77 7.19 10.93 3.25
C TRP A 77 7.50 12.16 2.40
N GLU A 78 8.58 12.87 2.69
CA GLU A 78 8.92 14.12 2.02
C GLU A 78 10.34 14.08 1.47
N ASN A 79 10.48 14.31 0.16
CA ASN A 79 11.76 14.62 -0.44
C ASN A 79 12.07 16.11 -0.24
N ARG A 80 12.84 16.43 0.80
CA ARG A 80 13.21 17.81 1.17
C ARG A 80 14.03 18.57 0.13
N GLU A 81 14.59 17.89 -0.87
CA GLU A 81 15.30 18.57 -1.96
C GLU A 81 14.33 19.14 -3.00
N THR A 82 13.21 18.46 -3.24
CA THR A 82 12.20 18.85 -4.23
C THR A 82 10.91 19.39 -3.60
N TYR A 83 10.76 19.25 -2.29
CA TYR A 83 9.53 19.51 -1.52
C TYR A 83 8.33 18.67 -1.98
N GLU A 84 8.59 17.57 -2.69
CA GLU A 84 7.57 16.61 -3.07
C GLU A 84 7.26 15.69 -1.91
N SER A 85 6.00 15.29 -1.78
CA SER A 85 5.56 14.47 -0.66
C SER A 85 4.47 13.47 -1.02
N VAL A 86 4.41 12.42 -0.23
CA VAL A 86 3.27 11.51 -0.12
C VAL A 86 2.78 11.59 1.31
N THR A 87 1.48 11.78 1.50
CA THR A 87 0.85 11.84 2.83
C THR A 87 -0.31 10.87 2.88
N VAL A 88 -0.42 10.14 3.97
CA VAL A 88 -1.52 9.22 4.27
C VAL A 88 -2.11 9.62 5.62
N GLU A 89 -3.42 9.83 5.64
CA GLU A 89 -4.20 10.11 6.84
C GLU A 89 -5.28 9.03 6.99
N ILE A 90 -5.29 8.36 8.14
CA ILE A 90 -6.28 7.34 8.47
C ILE A 90 -7.40 7.99 9.25
N GLY A 91 -8.62 7.89 8.74
CA GLY A 91 -9.79 8.49 9.38
C GLY A 91 -10.17 7.78 10.69
N ASN A 92 -11.00 8.45 11.50
CA ASN A 92 -11.56 7.86 12.71
C ASN A 92 -12.40 6.60 12.41
N PRO A 93 -12.44 5.61 13.32
CA PRO A 93 -13.33 4.46 13.15
C PRO A 93 -14.78 4.89 12.94
N GLY A 94 -15.47 4.27 11.99
CA GLY A 94 -16.88 4.54 11.69
C GLY A 94 -17.14 5.78 10.83
N SER A 95 -16.11 6.54 10.43
CA SER A 95 -16.29 7.72 9.58
C SER A 95 -16.71 7.38 8.14
N ALA A 96 -16.52 6.14 7.69
CA ALA A 96 -17.07 5.62 6.45
C ALA A 96 -17.98 4.41 6.73
N ALA A 97 -19.16 4.68 7.30
CA ALA A 97 -20.13 3.65 7.60
C ALA A 97 -20.54 2.86 6.34
N ASN A 98 -20.67 1.53 6.49
CA ASN A 98 -20.99 0.62 5.38
C ASN A 98 -20.01 0.67 4.20
N GLY A 99 -18.76 1.10 4.44
CA GLY A 99 -17.75 1.21 3.39
C GLY A 99 -18.00 2.33 2.38
N ALA A 100 -18.77 3.35 2.76
CA ALA A 100 -19.08 4.50 1.92
C ALA A 100 -18.59 5.80 2.58
N LEU A 101 -18.04 6.72 1.78
CA LEU A 101 -17.70 8.06 2.24
C LEU A 101 -18.96 8.81 2.67
N PRO A 102 -18.87 9.67 3.70
CA PRO A 102 -19.99 10.48 4.12
C PRO A 102 -20.40 11.44 2.99
N PRO A 103 -21.71 11.67 2.80
CA PRO A 103 -22.17 12.67 1.86
C PRO A 103 -21.69 14.07 2.29
N PRO A 104 -21.61 15.03 1.35
CA PRO A 104 -21.41 16.43 1.69
C PRO A 104 -22.40 16.92 2.74
N GLU A 105 -21.96 17.85 3.60
CA GLU A 105 -22.86 18.46 4.59
C GLU A 105 -24.03 19.17 3.89
N PRO A 106 -25.28 18.97 4.34
CA PRO A 106 -26.43 19.63 3.75
C PRO A 106 -26.28 21.16 3.74
N GLY A 107 -26.47 21.78 2.57
CA GLY A 107 -26.32 23.22 2.39
C GLY A 107 -24.91 23.68 1.99
N PHE A 108 -23.95 22.77 1.92
CA PHE A 108 -22.63 23.01 1.32
C PHE A 108 -22.55 22.42 -0.08
N GLY A 109 -21.60 22.90 -0.88
CA GLY A 109 -21.32 22.35 -2.20
C GLY A 109 -20.71 20.95 -2.12
N GLU A 110 -20.58 20.30 -3.28
CA GLU A 110 -19.89 19.01 -3.40
C GLU A 110 -18.45 19.10 -2.86
N VAL A 111 -18.06 18.09 -2.07
CA VAL A 111 -16.72 18.00 -1.48
C VAL A 111 -15.80 17.24 -2.45
N GLY A 112 -15.50 17.85 -3.60
CA GLY A 112 -14.66 17.24 -4.63
C GLY A 112 -15.45 16.54 -5.75
N THR A 113 -14.79 15.65 -6.49
CA THR A 113 -15.38 14.94 -7.63
C THR A 113 -15.42 13.43 -7.42
N PRO A 114 -16.42 12.71 -7.97
CA PRO A 114 -16.46 11.26 -7.87
C PRO A 114 -15.23 10.59 -8.51
N GLY A 115 -14.63 9.66 -7.76
CA GLY A 115 -13.55 8.78 -8.22
C GLY A 115 -14.03 7.34 -8.40
N PRO A 116 -13.13 6.42 -8.80
CA PRO A 116 -13.44 5.00 -8.87
C PRO A 116 -13.67 4.40 -7.47
N ASP A 117 -14.27 3.21 -7.40
CA ASP A 117 -14.31 2.38 -6.17
C ASP A 117 -14.94 3.08 -4.94
N GLY A 118 -15.84 4.05 -5.15
CA GLY A 118 -16.45 4.83 -4.06
C GLY A 118 -15.53 5.91 -3.47
N MET A 119 -14.39 6.18 -4.12
CA MET A 119 -13.47 7.25 -3.76
C MET A 119 -13.97 8.62 -4.22
N ARG A 120 -13.35 9.67 -3.68
CA ARG A 120 -13.64 11.07 -4.00
C ARG A 120 -12.34 11.84 -4.16
N ASN A 121 -12.13 12.45 -5.32
CA ASN A 121 -10.97 13.29 -5.56
C ASN A 121 -11.21 14.67 -4.95
N LEU A 122 -10.37 15.07 -3.99
CA LEU A 122 -10.51 16.33 -3.27
C LEU A 122 -9.77 17.48 -3.96
N ALA A 123 -8.62 17.17 -4.54
CA ALA A 123 -7.76 18.06 -5.31
C ALA A 123 -6.83 17.21 -6.20
N SER A 124 -6.06 17.85 -7.08
CA SER A 124 -5.07 17.14 -7.91
C SER A 124 -4.12 16.31 -7.03
N GLY A 125 -4.05 15.01 -7.28
CA GLY A 125 -3.22 14.08 -6.52
C GLY A 125 -3.73 13.80 -5.11
N MET A 126 -4.95 14.20 -4.75
CA MET A 126 -5.54 13.95 -3.43
C MET A 126 -6.85 13.19 -3.57
N VAL A 127 -6.91 12.02 -2.93
CA VAL A 127 -8.10 11.16 -2.93
C VAL A 127 -8.51 10.82 -1.51
N GLU A 128 -9.80 10.94 -1.24
CA GLU A 128 -10.46 10.37 -0.08
C GLU A 128 -11.04 9.00 -0.47
N PHE A 129 -10.87 8.00 0.37
CA PHE A 129 -11.30 6.63 0.07
C PHE A 129 -11.85 5.90 1.31
N PRO A 130 -12.94 5.13 1.15
CA PRO A 130 -13.47 4.33 2.24
C PRO A 130 -12.69 3.01 2.37
N ALA A 131 -12.16 2.71 3.55
CA ALA A 131 -11.55 1.42 3.86
C ALA A 131 -11.49 1.18 5.37
N GLY A 132 -11.70 -0.06 5.81
CA GLY A 132 -11.66 -0.42 7.24
C GLY A 132 -12.68 0.35 8.10
N GLY A 133 -13.85 0.67 7.53
CA GLY A 133 -14.87 1.51 8.17
C GLY A 133 -14.48 2.98 8.37
N ARG A 134 -13.42 3.45 7.69
CA ARG A 134 -12.83 4.80 7.84
C ARG A 134 -12.83 5.52 6.50
N ALA A 135 -13.08 6.82 6.53
CA ALA A 135 -12.80 7.75 5.44
C ALA A 135 -11.34 8.19 5.55
N ASN A 136 -10.49 7.68 4.67
CA ASN A 136 -9.04 7.90 4.69
C ASN A 136 -8.65 8.83 3.56
N THR A 137 -7.50 9.49 3.68
CA THR A 137 -6.98 10.38 2.65
C THR A 137 -5.57 9.99 2.24
N VAL A 138 -5.32 10.02 0.95
CA VAL A 138 -3.97 9.99 0.37
C VAL A 138 -3.76 11.28 -0.41
N GLN A 139 -2.59 11.88 -0.25
CA GLN A 139 -2.09 12.94 -1.11
C GLN A 139 -0.74 12.57 -1.71
N VAL A 140 -0.63 12.67 -3.02
CA VAL A 140 0.61 12.55 -3.81
C VAL A 140 0.89 13.92 -4.42
N ALA A 141 1.81 14.66 -3.79
CA ALA A 141 2.25 15.98 -4.23
C ALA A 141 3.63 15.87 -4.88
N VAL A 142 3.66 15.40 -6.12
CA VAL A 142 4.87 15.20 -6.94
C VAL A 142 4.78 16.13 -8.15
N LEU A 143 5.79 16.97 -8.37
CA LEU A 143 5.78 18.03 -9.38
C LEU A 143 5.71 17.48 -10.82
N ALA A 144 6.31 16.30 -11.03
CA ALA A 144 6.28 15.61 -12.31
C ALA A 144 4.91 14.98 -12.65
N LEU A 145 4.02 14.84 -11.67
CA LEU A 145 2.67 14.32 -11.86
C LEU A 145 1.67 15.48 -11.86
N MET A 146 0.86 15.58 -12.91
CA MET A 146 -0.14 16.65 -13.03
C MET A 146 -1.48 16.10 -13.49
N GLY A 147 -2.57 16.72 -13.01
CA GLY A 147 -3.93 16.38 -13.42
C GLY A 147 -4.21 14.87 -13.26
N PRO A 148 -4.70 14.19 -14.31
CA PRO A 148 -5.07 12.77 -14.21
C PRO A 148 -3.97 11.85 -13.71
N ASP A 149 -2.69 12.13 -14.00
CA ASP A 149 -1.59 11.25 -13.58
C ASP A 149 -1.35 11.33 -12.07
N ALA A 150 -1.53 12.51 -11.47
CA ALA A 150 -1.46 12.68 -10.02
C ALA A 150 -2.65 11.97 -9.35
N ASP A 151 -3.85 12.14 -9.89
CA ASP A 151 -5.07 11.50 -9.37
C ASP A 151 -4.97 9.97 -9.44
N ASN A 152 -4.48 9.44 -10.57
CA ASN A 152 -4.24 8.01 -10.76
C ASN A 152 -3.22 7.46 -9.75
N ALA A 153 -2.13 8.20 -9.49
CA ALA A 153 -1.15 7.80 -8.49
C ALA A 153 -1.74 7.75 -7.08
N ALA A 154 -2.59 8.72 -6.72
CA ALA A 154 -3.28 8.74 -5.44
C ALA A 154 -4.28 7.58 -5.30
N VAL A 155 -5.08 7.33 -6.34
CA VAL A 155 -6.02 6.18 -6.40
C VAL A 155 -5.30 4.84 -6.29
N ASP A 156 -4.19 4.67 -7.02
CA ASP A 156 -3.42 3.43 -6.97
C ASP A 156 -2.83 3.18 -5.57
N LEU A 157 -2.40 4.24 -4.89
CA LEU A 157 -1.91 4.13 -3.52
C LEU A 157 -3.05 3.80 -2.54
N ALA A 158 -4.21 4.45 -2.68
CA ALA A 158 -5.41 4.15 -1.90
C ALA A 158 -5.82 2.67 -2.02
N ARG A 159 -5.77 2.10 -3.24
CA ARG A 159 -6.04 0.67 -3.49
C ARG A 159 -5.05 -0.26 -2.81
N LYS A 160 -3.79 0.13 -2.68
CA LYS A 160 -2.77 -0.63 -1.95
C LYS A 160 -2.95 -0.54 -0.44
N ILE A 161 -3.36 0.63 0.06
CA ILE A 161 -3.55 0.86 1.50
C ILE A 161 -4.82 0.16 2.01
N GLY A 162 -5.94 0.25 1.29
CA GLY A 162 -7.25 -0.21 1.76
C GLY A 162 -7.27 -1.64 2.34
N PRO A 163 -6.70 -2.65 1.66
CA PRO A 163 -6.65 -4.04 2.15
C PRO A 163 -5.79 -4.24 3.42
N GLN A 164 -4.93 -3.27 3.76
CA GLN A 164 -4.06 -3.33 4.93
C GLN A 164 -4.73 -2.74 6.18
N LEU A 165 -5.90 -2.11 6.06
CA LEU A 165 -6.61 -1.54 7.20
C LEU A 165 -7.43 -2.61 7.93
N PRO A 166 -7.48 -2.57 9.28
CA PRO A 166 -8.37 -3.43 10.06
C PRO A 166 -9.82 -3.20 9.64
N GLN A 167 -10.59 -4.29 9.56
CA GLN A 167 -12.03 -4.26 9.23
C GLN A 167 -12.89 -4.06 10.47
#